data_AF-A0A1X7D1T7-F1
#
_entry.id   AF-A0A1X7D1T7-F1
#
_cell.length_a   1.000
_cell.length_b   1.000
_cell.length_c   1.000
_cell.angle_alpha   90.00
_cell.angle_beta   90.00
_cell.angle_gamma   90.00
#
_symmetry.space_group_name_H-M   'P 1'
#
loop_
_entity.id
_entity.type
_entity.pdbx_description
1 polymer ?
#
loop_
_entity_poly.entity_id
_entity_poly.type
_entity_poly.pdbx_seq_one_letter_code
_entity_poly.pdbx_strand_id
1 'polypeptide(L)' 'MPNIHSPRHSVFDEGRAKECEAEFRRVLDSVISRAVAAGWREKEVALQIADLAEDYVMELALNGKASAANDN' A
#
# COMPACT_ATOMS: atom_id res chain seq x y z
N MET A 1 -11.53 9.04 1.39
CA MET A 1 -10.23 8.35 1.45
C MET A 1 -9.22 9.24 0.77
N PRO A 2 -8.00 9.38 1.29
CA PRO A 2 -6.93 10.04 0.56
C PRO A 2 -6.65 9.27 -0.74
N ASN A 3 -6.37 9.99 -1.81
CA ASN A 3 -5.97 9.42 -3.08
C ASN A 3 -4.47 9.09 -3.04
N ILE A 4 -4.06 8.04 -3.75
CA ILE A 4 -2.64 7.77 -4.02
C ILE A 4 -2.26 8.54 -5.28
N HIS A 5 -1.26 9.40 -5.18
CA HIS A 5 -0.75 10.13 -6.33
C HIS A 5 0.26 9.30 -7.14
N SER A 6 0.38 9.61 -8.43
CA SER A 6 1.43 9.01 -9.27
C SER A 6 2.82 9.37 -8.72
N PRO A 7 3.79 8.42 -8.75
CA PRO A 7 5.14 8.71 -8.30
C PRO A 7 5.73 9.90 -9.05
N ARG A 8 6.32 10.84 -8.31
CA ARG A 8 7.03 12.00 -8.87
C ARG A 8 8.48 11.65 -9.22
N HIS A 9 9.04 10.66 -8.54
CA HIS A 9 10.39 10.16 -8.77
C HIS A 9 10.38 8.99 -9.76
N SER A 10 11.44 8.88 -10.56
CA SER A 10 11.62 7.78 -11.52
C SER A 10 11.93 6.46 -10.81
N VAL A 11 11.81 5.34 -11.52
CA VAL A 11 12.01 3.99 -10.95
C VAL A 11 13.40 3.81 -10.31
N PHE A 12 14.41 4.52 -10.80
CA PHE A 12 15.79 4.42 -10.33
C PHE A 12 16.15 5.44 -9.23
N ASP A 13 15.22 6.32 -8.87
CA ASP A 13 15.47 7.37 -7.90
C ASP A 13 15.21 6.86 -6.47
N GLU A 14 16.19 7.04 -5.59
CA GLU A 14 16.14 6.60 -4.19
C GLU A 14 15.02 7.29 -3.38
N GLY A 15 14.56 8.47 -3.83
CA GLY A 15 13.42 9.19 -3.28
C GLY A 15 12.07 8.53 -3.54
N ARG A 16 11.97 7.66 -4.57
CA ARG A 16 10.72 6.99 -4.93
C ARG A 16 10.22 6.05 -3.84
N ALA A 17 11.11 5.36 -3.14
CA ALA A 17 10.74 4.47 -2.04
C ALA A 17 10.10 5.23 -0.87
N LYS A 18 10.70 6.37 -0.49
CA LYS A 18 10.17 7.25 0.57
C LYS A 18 8.84 7.89 0.18
N GLU A 19 8.69 8.29 -1.09
CA GLU A 19 7.42 8.80 -1.61
C GLU A 19 6.32 7.75 -1.56
N CYS A 20 6.61 6.52 -1.98
CA CYS A 20 5.69 5.40 -1.90
C CYS A 20 5.24 5.14 -0.45
N GLU A 21 6.20 5.08 0.49
CA GLU A 21 5.90 4.91 1.91
C GLU A 21 4.98 6.02 2.44
N ALA A 22 5.28 7.28 2.13
CA ALA A 22 4.49 8.42 2.61
C ALA A 22 3.04 8.40 2.09
N GLU A 23 2.85 8.09 0.81
CA GLU A 23 1.52 8.00 0.19
C GLU A 23 0.71 6.83 0.78
N PHE A 24 1.31 5.64 0.87
CA PHE A 24 0.64 4.47 1.43
C PHE A 24 0.36 4.60 2.93
N ARG A 25 1.26 5.25 3.70
CA ARG A 25 1.03 5.52 5.13
C ARG A 25 -0.24 6.34 5.34
N ARG A 26 -0.44 7.40 4.57
CA ARG A 26 -1.65 8.26 4.65
C ARG A 26 -2.93 7.48 4.36
N VAL A 27 -2.89 6.63 3.33
CA VAL A 27 -4.04 5.78 2.97
C VAL A 27 -4.32 4.77 4.06
N LEU A 28 -3.29 4.12 4.59
CA LEU A 28 -3.41 3.12 5.62
C LEU A 28 -3.99 3.71 6.91
N ASP A 29 -3.50 4.87 7.35
CA ASP A 29 -4.03 5.57 8.52
C ASP A 29 -5.53 5.89 8.33
N SER A 30 -5.95 6.29 7.12
CA SER A 30 -7.36 6.53 6.80
C SER A 30 -8.20 5.24 6.78
N VAL A 31 -7.65 4.11 6.33
CA VAL A 31 -8.32 2.80 6.36
C VAL A 31 -8.54 2.36 7.80
N ILE A 32 -7.49 2.38 8.61
CA ILE A 32 -7.53 1.98 10.02
C ILE A 32 -8.53 2.84 10.78
N SER A 33 -8.47 4.17 10.62
CA SER A 33 -9.39 5.10 11.29
C SER A 33 -10.85 4.80 10.96
N ARG A 34 -11.16 4.46 9.70
CA ARG A 34 -12.53 4.12 9.28
C ARG A 34 -12.98 2.77 9.81
N ALA A 35 -12.10 1.78 9.83
CA ALA A 35 -12.42 0.45 10.36
C ALA A 35 -12.68 0.52 11.88
N VAL A 36 -11.86 1.27 12.61
CA VAL A 36 -12.06 1.49 14.05
C VAL A 36 -13.36 2.25 14.30
N ALA A 37 -13.66 3.29 13.52
CA ALA A 37 -14.94 4.02 13.61
C ALA A 37 -16.17 3.13 13.31
N ALA A 38 -15.99 2.05 12.54
CA ALA A 38 -17.02 1.06 12.28
C ALA A 38 -17.12 -0.02 13.39
N GLY A 39 -16.32 0.07 14.45
CA GLY A 39 -16.37 -0.82 15.62
C GLY A 39 -15.36 -1.97 15.63
N TRP A 40 -14.47 -2.05 14.64
CA TRP A 40 -13.40 -3.06 14.64
C TRP A 40 -12.29 -2.70 15.61
N ARG A 41 -11.66 -3.70 16.25
CA ARG A 41 -10.48 -3.44 17.07
C ARG A 41 -9.28 -3.22 16.17
N GLU A 42 -8.46 -2.23 16.51
CA GLU A 42 -7.27 -1.87 15.74
C GLU A 42 -6.32 -3.06 15.50
N LYS A 43 -6.17 -3.95 16.48
CA LYS A 43 -5.37 -5.18 16.34
C LYS A 43 -5.92 -6.15 15.28
N GLU A 44 -7.24 -6.29 15.18
CA GLU A 44 -7.88 -7.16 14.18
C GLU A 44 -7.65 -6.59 12.78
N VAL A 45 -7.80 -5.28 12.64
CA VAL A 45 -7.55 -4.57 11.38
C VAL A 45 -6.08 -4.70 10.96
N ALA A 46 -5.14 -4.52 11.89
CA ALA A 46 -3.71 -4.65 11.62
C ALA A 46 -3.31 -6.07 11.15
N LEU A 47 -3.84 -7.11 11.81
CA LEU A 47 -3.62 -8.50 11.40
C LEU A 47 -4.16 -8.74 9.99
N GLN A 48 -5.40 -8.33 9.73
CA GLN A 48 -6.02 -8.55 8.43
C GLN A 48 -5.31 -7.81 7.29
N ILE A 49 -4.77 -6.62 7.55
CA ILE A 49 -3.96 -5.88 6.59
C ILE A 49 -2.66 -6.64 6.27
N ALA A 50 -2.00 -7.21 7.28
CA ALA A 50 -0.78 -7.98 7.09
C ALA A 50 -1.04 -9.22 6.23
N ASP A 51 -2.09 -9.98 6.55
CA ASP A 51 -2.48 -11.18 5.81
C ASP A 51 -2.79 -10.85 4.33
N LEU A 52 -3.58 -9.80 4.08
CA LEU A 52 -3.91 -9.37 2.70
C LEU A 52 -2.68 -8.89 1.92
N ALA A 53 -1.73 -8.23 2.59
CA ALA A 53 -0.50 -7.79 1.96
C ALA A 53 0.40 -8.98 1.58
N GLU A 54 0.49 -9.99 2.45
CA GLU A 54 1.21 -11.24 2.17
C GLU A 54 0.59 -11.98 0.97
N ASP A 55 -0.74 -12.14 0.96
CA ASP A 55 -1.48 -12.77 -0.14
C ASP A 55 -1.18 -12.07 -1.48
N TYR A 56 -1.23 -10.74 -1.51
CA TYR A 56 -0.95 -9.98 -2.73
C TYR A 56 0.50 -10.14 -3.22
N VAL A 57 1.47 -10.20 -2.30
CA VAL A 57 2.88 -10.46 -2.66
C VAL A 57 3.03 -11.86 -3.24
N MET A 58 2.36 -12.87 -2.66
CA MET A 58 2.35 -14.23 -3.21
C MET A 58 1.72 -14.27 -4.60
N GLU A 59 0.59 -13.59 -4.81
CA GLU A 59 -0.05 -13.48 -6.12
C GLU A 59 0.85 -12.85 -7.18
N LEU A 60 1.58 -11.77 -6.83
CA LEU A 60 2.53 -11.14 -7.74
C LEU A 60 3.67 -12.09 -8.12
N ALA A 61 4.19 -12.85 -7.15
CA ALA A 61 5.24 -13.83 -7.38
C ALA A 61 4.77 -14.97 -8.29
N LEU A 62 3.55 -15.46 -8.09
CA LEU A 62 2.95 -16.54 -8.89
C LEU A 62 2.60 -16.08 -10.32
N ASN A 63 2.13 -14.85 -10.47
CA ASN A 63 1.62 -14.36 -11.74
C ASN A 63 2.68 -13.71 -12.64
N GLY A 64 3.94 -13.57 -12.18
CA GLY A 64 5.08 -13.06 -12.96
C GLY A 64 4.91 -11.63 -13.50
N LYS A 65 3.76 -11.00 -13.27
CA LYS A 65 3.41 -9.65 -13.70
C LYS A 65 3.76 -8.70 -12.56
N ALA A 66 5.05 -8.45 -12.38
CA ALA A 66 5.45 -7.13 -11.92
C ALA A 66 4.92 -6.14 -12.99
N SER A 67 3.76 -5.53 -12.75
CA SER A 67 3.34 -4.40 -13.57
C SER A 67 4.40 -3.33 -13.41
N ALA A 68 5.29 -3.25 -14.40
CA ALA A 68 6.34 -2.26 -14.46
C ALA A 68 5.69 -0.89 -14.30
N ALA A 69 6.10 -0.18 -13.27
CA ALA A 69 5.65 1.18 -13.03
C ALA A 69 6.26 2.08 -14.11
N ASN A 70 5.50 2.27 -15.20
CA ASN A 70 5.58 3.35 -16.18
C ASN A 70 6.99 3.74 -16.66
N ASP A 71 7.47 3.04 -17.69
CA ASP A 71 8.53 3.51 -18.58
C ASP A 71 7.96 4.62 -19.50
N ASN A 72 8.11 5.89 -19.12
CA ASN A 72 8.01 7.01 -20.06
C ASN A 72 8.76 8.25 -19.57
#